data_AF-A0A8J3EX60-F1
#
_entry.id   AF-A0A8J3EX60-F1
#
_cell.length_a   1.000
_cell.length_b   1.000
_cell.length_c   1.000
_cell.angle_alpha   90.00
_cell.angle_beta   90.00
_cell.angle_gamma   90.00
#
_symmetry.space_group_name_H-M   'P 1'
#
loop_
_entity.id
_entity.type
_entity.pdbx_description
1 polymer ?
#
loop_
_entity_poly.entity_id
_entity_poly.type
_entity_poly.pdbx_seq_one_letter_code
_entity_poly.pdbx_strand_id
1 'polypeptide(L)'
;MSWQCTSWALREAECPTATARLVLIALADRCQPDGRSAWPTVQTLMAEAHASEASVRRALRDLEALGTIRRGNQDLASRDEHGRFLPEQYRPVVWECCMGAPLEHVAQKPGKQARAERARRAVEHGVGDDDFGGIKMTPLDVQTCQIDTSRPVTGDTPIYVTNIKTNINPNNPLAAARTSPQGQELDENANAGIDDAARRVIDRLADLRAQAGLSVGSSRRDDAAVAALVAQHGLDRVLDMLEWVYTKQSSRWWVKRTRTAAAFARVFDELADARLLDEQLSGGGGKDVSVVAKRLALADMQRQQRLQGLLERPDVPAHLRDLTAPLLQEQLDDGADDEDTALRGAVEQAQVLFDHTQQQRREALLDSLYEQAELQFVRIVHPEASILELAGSGVLQRYSHDFQVAMDRDTWGLWLPCYLEHNTLDELEELQHDPARLREIMQRFIDQDSAEGALKRQVLAEMSANPPWQADEAPTA
;
A
#
# COMPACT_ATOMS: atom_id res chain seq x y z
N MET A 1 -10.92 -12.90 -2.15
CA MET A 1 -12.31 -12.83 -2.60
C MET A 1 -13.14 -13.55 -1.58
N SER A 2 -14.11 -12.88 -0.97
CA SER A 2 -15.01 -13.50 0.01
C SER A 2 -16.42 -13.61 -0.55
N TRP A 3 -16.88 -14.84 -0.75
CA TRP A 3 -18.24 -15.10 -1.21
C TRP A 3 -19.30 -14.56 -0.23
N GLN A 4 -18.99 -14.52 1.06
CA GLN A 4 -19.84 -13.96 2.12
C GLN A 4 -20.13 -12.47 1.90
N CYS A 5 -19.10 -11.67 1.58
CA CYS A 5 -19.27 -10.23 1.38
C CYS A 5 -20.09 -9.92 0.13
N THR A 6 -19.83 -10.65 -0.96
CA THR A 6 -20.60 -10.50 -2.21
C THR A 6 -22.05 -10.97 -2.04
N SER A 7 -22.29 -12.04 -1.28
CA SER A 7 -23.65 -12.52 -0.97
C SER A 7 -24.45 -11.49 -0.16
N TRP A 8 -23.83 -10.88 0.86
CA TRP A 8 -24.44 -9.80 1.65
C TRP A 8 -24.78 -8.59 0.77
N ALA A 9 -23.84 -8.13 -0.08
CA ALA A 9 -24.05 -7.01 -0.99
C ALA A 9 -25.23 -7.24 -1.96
N LEU A 10 -25.48 -8.49 -2.34
CA LEU A 10 -26.58 -8.86 -3.24
C LEU A 10 -27.94 -8.93 -2.55
N ARG A 11 -27.98 -9.42 -1.30
CA ARG A 11 -29.23 -9.86 -0.65
C ARG A 11 -29.69 -8.97 0.49
N GLU A 12 -28.76 -8.39 1.23
CA GLU A 12 -29.02 -7.79 2.54
C GLU A 12 -28.66 -6.30 2.58
N ALA A 13 -27.65 -5.88 1.82
CA ALA A 13 -27.20 -4.50 1.84
C ALA A 13 -28.23 -3.51 1.27
N GLU A 14 -28.52 -2.48 2.05
CA GLU A 14 -29.33 -1.36 1.63
C GLU A 14 -28.54 -0.51 0.62
N CYS A 15 -29.13 -0.32 -0.56
CA CYS A 15 -28.51 0.41 -1.66
C CYS A 15 -29.53 1.41 -2.23
N PRO A 16 -29.17 2.71 -2.36
CA PRO A 16 -30.09 3.74 -2.81
C PRO A 16 -30.40 3.64 -4.32
N THR A 17 -29.51 3.04 -5.11
CA THR A 17 -29.69 2.88 -6.57
C THR A 17 -29.09 1.56 -7.07
N ALA A 18 -29.52 1.09 -8.24
CA ALA A 18 -28.95 -0.10 -8.88
C ALA A 18 -27.46 0.06 -9.18
N THR A 19 -27.01 1.25 -9.59
CA THR A 19 -25.59 1.55 -9.79
C THR A 19 -24.81 1.49 -8.48
N ALA A 20 -25.37 1.99 -7.39
CA ALA A 20 -24.74 1.85 -6.07
C ALA A 20 -24.58 0.39 -5.65
N ARG A 21 -25.58 -0.45 -5.95
CA ARG A 21 -25.47 -1.90 -5.71
C ARG A 21 -24.35 -2.54 -6.53
N LEU A 22 -24.22 -2.21 -7.81
CA LEU A 22 -23.13 -2.73 -8.64
C LEU A 22 -21.74 -2.30 -8.14
N VAL A 23 -21.61 -1.03 -7.73
CA VAL A 23 -20.37 -0.52 -7.11
C VAL A 23 -20.08 -1.24 -5.79
N LEU A 24 -21.10 -1.50 -4.97
CA LEU A 24 -20.94 -2.25 -3.72
C LEU A 24 -20.52 -3.70 -3.97
N ILE A 25 -21.08 -4.36 -4.99
CA ILE A 25 -20.69 -5.73 -5.38
C ILE A 25 -19.22 -5.76 -5.82
N ALA A 26 -18.78 -4.79 -6.64
CA ALA A 26 -17.38 -4.67 -7.08
C ALA A 26 -16.40 -4.42 -5.91
N LEU A 27 -16.85 -3.68 -4.88
CA LEU A 27 -16.10 -3.52 -3.62
C LEU A 27 -16.08 -4.82 -2.81
N ALA A 28 -17.23 -5.47 -2.63
CA ALA A 28 -17.41 -6.66 -1.82
C ALA A 28 -16.58 -7.85 -2.34
N ASP A 29 -16.46 -8.01 -3.66
CA ASP A 29 -15.64 -9.03 -4.29
C ASP A 29 -14.14 -8.91 -3.89
N ARG A 30 -13.70 -7.68 -3.62
CA ARG A 30 -12.33 -7.35 -3.19
C ARG A 30 -12.13 -7.29 -1.69
N CYS A 31 -13.19 -7.41 -0.91
CA CYS A 31 -13.11 -7.45 0.53
C CYS A 31 -12.53 -8.78 1.03
N GLN A 32 -11.96 -8.74 2.23
CA GLN A 32 -11.69 -9.93 3.05
C GLN A 32 -13.02 -10.62 3.43
N PRO A 33 -13.00 -11.87 3.93
CA PRO A 33 -14.16 -12.51 4.56
C PRO A 33 -14.88 -11.61 5.57
N ASP A 34 -14.10 -10.80 6.28
CA ASP A 34 -14.57 -9.88 7.32
C ASP A 34 -15.16 -8.57 6.77
N GLY A 35 -15.30 -8.44 5.43
CA GLY A 35 -15.83 -7.24 4.77
C GLY A 35 -14.86 -6.06 4.71
N ARG A 36 -13.60 -6.24 5.13
CA ARG A 36 -12.61 -5.15 5.20
C ARG A 36 -11.67 -5.11 4.01
N SER A 37 -10.95 -4.00 3.91
CA SER A 37 -9.73 -3.88 3.11
C SER A 37 -9.95 -3.89 1.59
N ALA A 38 -10.91 -3.14 1.05
CA ALA A 38 -11.06 -2.95 -0.40
C ALA A 38 -10.59 -1.55 -0.83
N TRP A 39 -9.57 -1.46 -1.70
CA TRP A 39 -9.05 -0.17 -2.19
C TRP A 39 -8.95 -0.07 -3.72
N PRO A 40 -9.99 -0.46 -4.48
CA PRO A 40 -9.95 -0.33 -5.93
C PRO A 40 -9.85 1.15 -6.33
N THR A 41 -9.18 1.40 -7.46
CA THR A 41 -9.21 2.73 -8.06
C THR A 41 -10.62 3.04 -8.59
N VAL A 42 -10.95 4.33 -8.73
CA VAL A 42 -12.22 4.74 -9.34
C VAL A 42 -12.34 4.18 -10.76
N GLN A 43 -11.24 4.11 -11.51
CA GLN A 43 -11.21 3.53 -12.85
C GLN A 43 -11.56 2.03 -12.85
N THR A 44 -11.07 1.28 -11.87
CA THR A 44 -11.43 -0.14 -11.67
C THR A 44 -12.93 -0.28 -11.40
N LEU A 45 -13.49 0.54 -10.50
CA LEU A 45 -14.92 0.52 -10.19
C LEU A 45 -15.79 0.92 -11.39
N MET A 46 -15.34 1.86 -12.22
CA MET A 46 -16.04 2.22 -13.45
C MET A 46 -16.11 1.06 -14.44
N ALA A 47 -15.00 0.33 -14.60
CA ALA A 47 -14.93 -0.80 -15.52
C ALA A 47 -15.86 -1.94 -15.10
N GLU A 48 -15.94 -2.22 -13.80
CA GLU A 48 -16.72 -3.35 -13.27
C GLU A 48 -18.19 -3.04 -13.02
N ALA A 49 -18.49 -1.84 -12.52
CA ALA A 49 -19.86 -1.40 -12.32
C ALA A 49 -20.51 -0.87 -13.62
N HIS A 50 -19.76 -0.84 -14.74
CA HIS A 50 -20.18 -0.28 -16.02
C HIS A 50 -20.81 1.12 -15.89
N ALA A 51 -20.17 1.97 -15.07
CA ALA A 51 -20.70 3.27 -14.69
C ALA A 51 -19.69 4.39 -14.98
N SER A 52 -20.21 5.59 -15.22
CA SER A 52 -19.37 6.78 -15.39
C SER A 52 -18.64 7.14 -14.08
N GLU A 53 -17.52 7.84 -14.18
CA GLU A 53 -16.76 8.29 -13.00
C GLU A 53 -17.62 9.09 -12.02
N ALA A 54 -18.45 10.00 -12.54
CA ALA A 54 -19.37 10.80 -11.75
C ALA A 54 -20.42 9.93 -11.02
N SER A 55 -20.92 8.89 -11.71
CA SER A 55 -21.86 7.93 -11.13
C SER A 55 -21.23 7.10 -10.03
N VAL A 56 -19.98 6.64 -10.22
CA VAL A 56 -19.23 5.89 -9.19
C VAL A 56 -18.96 6.76 -7.97
N ARG A 57 -18.45 7.98 -8.16
CA ARG A 57 -18.21 8.92 -7.05
C ARG A 57 -19.49 9.30 -6.29
N ARG A 58 -20.63 9.40 -7.01
CA ARG A 58 -21.93 9.62 -6.38
C ARG A 58 -22.38 8.39 -5.60
N ALA A 59 -22.33 7.21 -6.20
CA ALA A 59 -22.66 5.94 -5.55
C ALA A 59 -21.85 5.72 -4.27
N LEU A 60 -20.54 5.97 -4.28
CA LEU A 60 -19.69 5.87 -3.09
C LEU A 60 -20.12 6.83 -1.99
N ARG A 61 -20.42 8.09 -2.32
CA ARG A 61 -20.94 9.07 -1.35
C ARG A 61 -22.30 8.66 -0.78
N ASP A 62 -23.19 8.16 -1.62
CA ASP A 62 -24.53 7.76 -1.21
C ASP A 62 -24.46 6.50 -0.30
N LEU A 63 -23.56 5.54 -0.59
CA LEU A 63 -23.32 4.36 0.26
C LEU A 63 -22.62 4.70 1.58
N GLU A 64 -21.69 5.66 1.57
CA GLU A 64 -21.02 6.17 2.78
C GLU A 64 -22.03 6.91 3.67
N ALA A 65 -22.91 7.73 3.08
CA ALA A 65 -23.97 8.43 3.81
C ALA A 65 -25.03 7.48 4.41
N LEU A 66 -25.29 6.34 3.76
CA LEU A 66 -26.20 5.31 4.26
C LEU A 66 -25.57 4.44 5.36
N GLY A 67 -24.25 4.50 5.55
CA GLY A 67 -23.50 3.66 6.48
C GLY A 67 -23.22 2.24 5.98
N THR A 68 -23.58 1.91 4.73
CA THR A 68 -23.34 0.60 4.11
C THR A 68 -21.84 0.34 3.92
N ILE A 69 -21.06 1.39 3.67
CA ILE A 69 -19.59 1.35 3.60
C ILE A 69 -18.99 2.44 4.48
N ARG A 70 -17.75 2.24 4.92
CA ARG A 70 -16.95 3.24 5.62
C ARG A 70 -15.52 3.27 5.11
N ARG A 71 -14.79 4.34 5.40
CA ARG A 71 -13.35 4.43 5.14
C ARG A 71 -12.60 3.54 6.14
N GLY A 72 -11.70 2.70 5.63
CA GLY A 72 -10.84 1.82 6.42
C GLY A 72 -9.43 2.40 6.61
N ASN A 73 -8.52 1.54 7.08
CA ASN A 73 -7.12 1.90 7.29
C ASN A 73 -6.42 2.23 5.95
N GLN A 74 -6.01 3.49 5.76
CA GLN A 74 -5.40 4.00 4.53
C GLN A 74 -3.96 3.54 4.30
N ASP A 75 -3.27 3.00 5.32
CA ASP A 75 -1.90 2.51 5.19
C ASP A 75 -1.80 1.32 4.23
N LEU A 76 -2.90 0.57 4.09
CA LEU A 76 -3.01 -0.55 3.15
C LEU A 76 -2.92 -0.09 1.68
N ALA A 77 -3.25 1.16 1.39
CA ALA A 77 -3.16 1.75 0.05
C ALA A 77 -1.80 2.40 -0.24
N SER A 78 -0.80 2.24 0.64
CA SER A 78 0.58 2.71 0.42
C SER A 78 1.27 2.07 -0.79
N ARG A 79 0.72 0.96 -1.32
CA ARG A 79 1.27 0.25 -2.48
C ARG A 79 0.22 -0.03 -3.54
N ASP A 80 0.61 0.03 -4.81
CA ASP A 80 -0.25 -0.39 -5.93
C ASP A 80 -0.32 -1.91 -6.07
N GLU A 81 -1.15 -2.38 -7.01
CA GLU A 81 -1.27 -3.78 -7.41
C GLU A 81 0.03 -4.41 -7.94
N HIS A 82 1.01 -3.58 -8.33
CA HIS A 82 2.34 -4.00 -8.79
C HIS A 82 3.40 -3.93 -7.67
N GLY A 83 3.01 -3.57 -6.44
CA GLY A 83 3.89 -3.48 -5.27
C GLY A 83 4.74 -2.21 -5.18
N ARG A 84 4.53 -1.23 -6.08
CA ARG A 84 5.21 0.07 -6.06
C ARG A 84 4.60 0.96 -4.99
N PHE A 85 5.46 1.76 -4.36
CA PHE A 85 5.02 2.72 -3.35
C PHE A 85 4.27 3.88 -3.99
N LEU A 86 3.09 4.21 -3.44
CA LEU A 86 2.27 5.33 -3.87
C LEU A 86 2.38 6.49 -2.87
N PRO A 87 2.74 7.70 -3.33
CA PRO A 87 2.60 8.91 -2.55
C PRO A 87 1.15 9.11 -2.11
N GLU A 88 0.94 9.69 -0.94
CA GLU A 88 -0.38 9.87 -0.30
C GLU A 88 -1.44 10.46 -1.24
N GLN A 89 -1.04 11.43 -2.07
CA GLN A 89 -1.90 12.12 -3.04
C GLN A 89 -2.55 11.20 -4.09
N TYR A 90 -1.94 10.04 -4.35
CA TYR A 90 -2.37 9.10 -5.38
C TYR A 90 -2.95 7.81 -4.80
N ARG A 91 -2.99 7.67 -3.46
CA ARG A 91 -3.48 6.47 -2.81
C ARG A 91 -4.99 6.35 -3.00
N PRO A 92 -5.50 5.21 -3.50
CA PRO A 92 -6.94 4.97 -3.53
C PRO A 92 -7.47 4.87 -2.09
N VAL A 93 -8.70 5.32 -1.89
CA VAL A 93 -9.36 5.23 -0.58
C VAL A 93 -9.63 3.76 -0.26
N VAL A 94 -9.21 3.34 0.93
CA VAL A 94 -9.54 2.03 1.50
C VAL A 94 -10.96 2.08 2.06
N TRP A 95 -11.78 1.10 1.66
CA TRP A 95 -13.17 0.92 2.04
C TRP A 95 -13.37 -0.37 2.83
N GLU A 96 -14.36 -0.34 3.72
CA GLU A 96 -14.87 -1.48 4.48
C GLU A 96 -16.39 -1.56 4.32
N CYS A 97 -16.90 -2.76 4.10
CA CYS A 97 -18.32 -3.08 4.05
C CYS A 97 -18.86 -3.35 5.47
N CYS A 98 -19.86 -2.59 5.89
CA CYS A 98 -20.43 -2.67 7.24
C CYS A 98 -21.44 -3.82 7.37
N MET A 99 -20.96 -5.07 7.36
CA MET A 99 -21.83 -6.27 7.39
C MET A 99 -22.45 -6.61 8.76
N GLY A 100 -22.39 -5.70 9.74
CA GLY A 100 -23.05 -5.89 11.04
C GLY A 100 -22.51 -7.01 11.95
N ALA A 101 -21.41 -7.67 11.60
CA ALA A 101 -20.81 -8.73 12.41
C ALA A 101 -19.73 -8.20 13.38
N PRO A 102 -19.77 -8.56 14.67
CA PRO A 102 -18.70 -8.24 15.61
C PRO A 102 -17.52 -9.23 15.49
N LEU A 103 -16.33 -8.69 15.76
CA LEU A 103 -15.11 -9.34 16.28
C LEU A 103 -14.09 -9.99 15.32
N GLU A 104 -12.87 -10.01 15.87
CA GLU A 104 -11.59 -10.65 15.52
C GLU A 104 -10.64 -10.04 14.48
N HIS A 105 -9.38 -9.96 14.91
CA HIS A 105 -8.21 -9.48 14.20
C HIS A 105 -7.66 -10.66 13.41
N VAL A 106 -7.84 -10.66 12.08
CA VAL A 106 -7.28 -11.73 11.24
C VAL A 106 -6.39 -11.15 10.13
N ALA A 107 -5.29 -11.86 9.96
CA ALA A 107 -4.05 -11.50 9.31
C ALA A 107 -4.13 -11.23 7.79
N GLN A 108 -2.97 -10.81 7.30
CA GLN A 108 -2.63 -10.29 5.97
C GLN A 108 -3.23 -11.09 4.79
N LYS A 109 -3.72 -10.35 3.79
CA LYS A 109 -4.35 -10.88 2.57
C LYS A 109 -3.52 -11.97 1.87
N PRO A 110 -4.08 -13.16 1.56
CA PRO A 110 -3.45 -14.18 0.74
C PRO A 110 -3.67 -13.89 -0.75
N GLY A 111 -3.11 -12.78 -1.25
CA GLY A 111 -3.20 -12.42 -2.68
C GLY A 111 -1.96 -12.80 -3.49
N LYS A 112 -0.78 -12.70 -2.88
CA LYS A 112 0.50 -12.97 -3.55
C LYS A 112 0.88 -14.45 -3.52
N GLN A 113 0.57 -15.16 -2.44
CA GLN A 113 0.89 -16.59 -2.30
C GLN A 113 0.15 -17.43 -3.34
N ALA A 114 -1.15 -17.21 -3.56
CA ALA A 114 -1.91 -17.95 -4.57
C ALA A 114 -1.47 -17.70 -6.03
N ARG A 115 -0.88 -16.53 -6.34
CA ARG A 115 -0.35 -16.20 -7.68
C ARG A 115 1.06 -16.72 -7.88
N ALA A 116 1.89 -16.69 -6.82
CA ALA A 116 3.20 -17.32 -6.79
C ALA A 116 3.08 -18.86 -6.87
N GLU A 117 2.09 -19.44 -6.21
CA GLU A 117 1.75 -20.87 -6.27
C GLU A 117 1.33 -21.29 -7.69
N ARG A 118 0.47 -20.49 -8.36
CA ARG A 118 0.09 -20.73 -9.77
C ARG A 118 1.26 -20.56 -10.73
N ALA A 119 2.13 -19.57 -10.50
CA ALA A 119 3.34 -19.37 -11.29
C ALA A 119 4.35 -20.51 -11.09
N ARG A 120 4.46 -21.06 -9.87
CA ARG A 120 5.28 -22.25 -9.58
C ARG A 120 4.73 -23.49 -10.26
N ARG A 121 3.41 -23.74 -10.22
CA ARG A 121 2.79 -24.86 -10.94
C ARG A 121 2.95 -24.77 -12.46
N ALA A 122 2.92 -23.55 -13.02
CA ALA A 122 3.16 -23.34 -14.45
C ALA A 122 4.60 -23.68 -14.87
N VAL A 123 5.58 -23.50 -13.97
CA VAL A 123 6.99 -23.86 -14.21
C VAL A 123 7.22 -25.36 -14.02
N GLU A 124 6.54 -26.01 -13.07
CA GLU A 124 6.68 -27.44 -12.80
C GLU A 124 6.04 -28.35 -13.85
N HIS A 125 4.97 -27.93 -14.53
CA HIS A 125 4.23 -28.81 -15.45
C HIS A 125 4.61 -28.69 -16.94
N GLY A 126 5.55 -27.82 -17.30
CA GLY A 126 6.14 -27.79 -18.65
C GLY A 126 5.13 -27.76 -19.81
N VAL A 127 4.02 -27.02 -19.68
CA VAL A 127 2.99 -26.92 -20.73
C VAL A 127 3.27 -25.67 -21.55
N GLY A 128 3.64 -25.86 -22.82
CA GLY A 128 3.80 -24.79 -23.80
C GLY A 128 2.47 -24.09 -24.12
N ASP A 129 2.58 -22.82 -24.54
CA ASP A 129 1.50 -21.84 -24.76
C ASP A 129 0.49 -22.16 -25.90
N ASP A 130 0.28 -23.43 -26.27
CA ASP A 130 -0.54 -23.82 -27.42
C ASP A 130 -1.64 -24.82 -27.03
N ASP A 131 -2.74 -24.35 -26.43
CA ASP A 131 -4.13 -24.77 -26.74
C ASP A 131 -5.13 -24.27 -25.68
N PHE A 132 -5.81 -23.17 -25.97
CA PHE A 132 -7.19 -22.98 -25.52
C PHE A 132 -8.03 -22.46 -26.68
N GLY A 133 -8.83 -23.38 -27.23
CA GLY A 133 -9.73 -23.15 -28.35
C GLY A 133 -10.78 -22.09 -28.06
N GLY A 134 -10.55 -20.88 -28.55
CA GLY A 134 -11.61 -19.90 -28.80
C GLY A 134 -12.49 -20.36 -29.96
N ILE A 135 -13.80 -20.33 -29.77
CA ILE A 135 -14.79 -20.54 -30.84
C ILE A 135 -14.60 -19.42 -31.87
N LYS A 136 -14.10 -19.79 -33.06
CA LYS A 136 -13.95 -18.88 -34.20
C LYS A 136 -15.28 -18.83 -34.95
N MET A 137 -16.02 -17.72 -34.87
CA MET A 137 -17.14 -17.48 -35.78
C MET A 137 -16.59 -16.96 -37.11
N THR A 138 -16.77 -17.74 -38.17
CA THR A 138 -16.60 -17.31 -39.56
C THR A 138 -17.84 -16.55 -40.04
N PRO A 139 -17.71 -15.58 -40.97
CA PRO A 139 -18.79 -14.70 -41.39
C PRO A 139 -19.73 -15.44 -42.35
N LEU A 140 -21.05 -15.27 -42.15
CA LEU A 140 -22.06 -15.81 -43.06
C LEU A 140 -22.78 -14.70 -43.80
N ASP A 141 -22.83 -14.95 -45.10
CA ASP A 141 -23.20 -14.09 -46.20
C ASP A 141 -24.73 -13.91 -46.33
N VAL A 142 -25.06 -12.90 -47.11
CA VAL A 142 -26.38 -12.35 -47.39
C VAL A 142 -27.27 -13.33 -48.16
N GLN A 143 -28.51 -13.59 -47.69
CA GLN A 143 -29.71 -13.64 -48.56
C GLN A 143 -31.06 -13.79 -47.81
N THR A 144 -31.81 -12.69 -47.89
CA THR A 144 -33.26 -12.59 -48.15
C THR A 144 -34.26 -13.40 -47.33
N CYS A 145 -34.99 -12.68 -46.46
CA CYS A 145 -36.43 -12.90 -46.27
C CYS A 145 -37.16 -11.60 -46.64
N GLN A 146 -37.70 -11.57 -47.86
CA GLN A 146 -38.84 -10.72 -48.25
C GLN A 146 -40.09 -11.35 -47.58
N ILE A 147 -41.21 -10.71 -47.25
CA ILE A 147 -42.17 -9.80 -47.93
C ILE A 147 -43.06 -9.28 -46.75
N ASP A 148 -43.67 -8.09 -46.64
CA ASP A 148 -44.45 -7.34 -47.61
C ASP A 148 -44.58 -5.84 -47.26
N THR A 149 -44.64 -5.07 -48.32
CA THR A 149 -44.81 -3.63 -48.47
C THR A 149 -46.29 -3.21 -48.39
N SER A 150 -46.62 -2.17 -47.63
CA SER A 150 -47.40 -1.01 -48.11
C SER A 150 -47.94 -0.09 -46.99
N ARG A 151 -47.22 1.00 -46.68
CA ARG A 151 -47.66 2.41 -46.89
C ARG A 151 -46.78 3.42 -46.12
N PRO A 152 -46.63 4.66 -46.63
CA PRO A 152 -45.50 5.54 -46.32
C PRO A 152 -45.91 6.72 -45.44
N VAL A 153 -45.02 7.17 -44.53
CA VAL A 153 -44.91 8.59 -44.15
C VAL A 153 -43.42 8.91 -43.89
N THR A 154 -42.80 9.38 -44.97
CA THR A 154 -41.90 10.54 -45.07
C THR A 154 -41.13 11.00 -43.84
N GLY A 155 -39.79 11.07 -43.97
CA GLY A 155 -39.02 12.15 -43.36
C GLY A 155 -37.66 11.77 -42.78
N ASP A 156 -36.72 11.33 -43.63
CA ASP A 156 -35.29 11.38 -43.34
C ASP A 156 -34.84 12.83 -43.09
N THR A 157 -34.00 13.07 -42.08
CA THR A 157 -32.63 13.65 -42.19
C THR A 157 -32.09 14.15 -40.82
N PRO A 158 -30.75 14.26 -40.65
CA PRO A 158 -30.06 13.84 -39.43
C PRO A 158 -29.70 14.98 -38.47
N ILE A 159 -29.44 14.59 -37.22
CA ILE A 159 -28.99 15.48 -36.14
C ILE A 159 -27.53 15.89 -36.40
N TYR A 160 -27.33 17.17 -36.73
CA TYR A 160 -26.04 17.85 -36.58
C TYR A 160 -25.90 18.40 -35.16
N VAL A 161 -24.75 18.11 -34.56
CA VAL A 161 -24.28 18.68 -33.30
C VAL A 161 -23.94 20.17 -33.48
N THR A 162 -24.57 21.05 -32.70
CA THR A 162 -24.00 22.35 -32.34
C THR A 162 -24.33 22.70 -30.89
N ASN A 163 -23.32 23.22 -30.17
CA ASN A 163 -23.45 23.88 -28.87
C ASN A 163 -24.38 25.09 -28.94
N ILE A 164 -25.07 25.43 -27.84
CA ILE A 164 -25.08 26.75 -27.17
C ILE A 164 -26.00 26.70 -25.92
N LYS A 165 -25.36 26.96 -24.77
CA LYS A 165 -25.74 27.76 -23.57
C LYS A 165 -27.19 27.81 -23.02
N THR A 166 -27.18 27.82 -21.68
CA THR A 166 -28.08 28.47 -20.70
C THR A 166 -29.49 27.92 -20.49
N ASN A 167 -29.71 27.32 -19.31
CA ASN A 167 -30.77 27.77 -18.41
C ASN A 167 -30.49 27.33 -16.96
N ILE A 168 -30.13 28.31 -16.12
CA ILE A 168 -30.23 28.23 -14.65
C ILE A 168 -31.56 28.88 -14.31
N ASN A 169 -32.41 28.23 -13.52
CA ASN A 169 -33.40 28.94 -12.71
C ASN A 169 -33.81 28.10 -11.48
N PRO A 170 -34.54 28.67 -10.52
CA PRO A 170 -34.01 29.33 -9.34
C PRO A 170 -34.44 28.58 -8.06
N ASN A 171 -33.75 28.80 -6.96
CA ASN A 171 -34.33 29.04 -5.63
C ASN A 171 -33.21 29.05 -4.59
N ASN A 172 -32.74 30.27 -4.32
CA ASN A 172 -31.99 30.61 -3.11
C ASN A 172 -32.98 30.64 -1.93
N PRO A 173 -32.59 30.27 -0.70
CA PRO A 173 -32.18 31.34 0.22
C PRO A 173 -31.08 30.92 1.21
N LEU A 174 -29.94 31.62 1.20
CA LEU A 174 -29.23 32.17 2.39
C LEU A 174 -27.89 32.75 1.92
N ALA A 175 -27.93 33.98 1.41
CA ALA A 175 -26.75 34.81 1.22
C ALA A 175 -26.61 35.74 2.42
N ALA A 176 -25.71 35.40 3.34
CA ALA A 176 -25.14 36.36 4.27
C ALA A 176 -23.73 36.73 3.80
N ALA A 177 -23.59 38.03 3.52
CA ALA A 177 -22.36 38.82 3.51
C ALA A 177 -21.19 38.35 2.64
N ARG A 178 -21.00 39.05 1.51
CA ARG A 178 -19.73 39.75 1.21
C ARG A 178 -20.00 40.83 0.18
N THR A 179 -20.05 42.06 0.67
CA THR A 179 -20.13 43.30 -0.09
C THR A 179 -18.85 43.45 -0.91
N SER A 180 -18.95 43.57 -2.23
CA SER A 180 -17.92 44.17 -3.08
C SER A 180 -18.51 45.39 -3.79
N PRO A 181 -17.73 46.47 -3.96
CA PRO A 181 -18.26 47.77 -4.35
C PRO A 181 -18.60 47.85 -5.84
N GLN A 182 -19.45 48.82 -6.12
CA GLN A 182 -20.00 49.22 -7.41
C GLN A 182 -18.93 49.45 -8.49
N GLY A 183 -19.33 49.18 -9.73
CA GLY A 183 -18.53 49.32 -10.93
C GLY A 183 -17.97 50.73 -11.16
N GLN A 184 -16.78 50.73 -11.75
CA GLN A 184 -16.23 51.84 -12.50
C GLN A 184 -16.03 51.36 -13.93
N GLU A 185 -16.52 52.14 -14.89
CA GLU A 185 -16.18 52.00 -16.31
C GLU A 185 -14.64 52.04 -16.42
N LEU A 186 -14.02 50.93 -16.83
CA LEU A 186 -12.57 50.85 -17.03
C LEU A 186 -12.26 51.08 -18.51
N ASP A 187 -11.40 52.07 -18.76
CA ASP A 187 -10.94 52.55 -20.06
C ASP A 187 -10.56 51.41 -21.04
N GLU A 188 -11.27 51.31 -22.17
CA GLU A 188 -10.96 50.36 -23.26
C GLU A 188 -9.51 50.52 -23.79
N ASN A 189 -8.94 51.73 -23.69
CA ASN A 189 -7.55 52.03 -24.08
C ASN A 189 -6.51 51.41 -23.14
N ALA A 190 -6.81 51.26 -21.84
CA ALA A 190 -5.88 50.63 -20.89
C ALA A 190 -5.81 49.12 -21.12
N ASN A 191 -6.94 48.50 -21.48
CA ASN A 191 -7.02 47.07 -21.76
C ASN A 191 -6.28 46.70 -23.07
N ALA A 192 -6.36 47.56 -24.09
CA ALA A 192 -5.60 47.40 -25.33
C ALA A 192 -4.08 47.43 -25.12
N GLY A 193 -3.60 48.27 -24.18
CA GLY A 193 -2.18 48.33 -23.81
C GLY A 193 -1.69 47.08 -23.06
N ILE A 194 -2.53 46.49 -22.22
CA ILE A 194 -2.24 45.23 -21.51
C ILE A 194 -2.21 44.04 -22.49
N ASP A 195 -3.12 44.01 -23.46
CA ASP A 195 -3.16 42.96 -24.49
C ASP A 195 -1.94 43.02 -25.43
N ASP A 196 -1.47 44.22 -25.80
CA ASP A 196 -0.24 44.39 -26.58
C ASP A 196 1.00 43.97 -25.78
N ALA A 197 1.05 44.33 -24.50
CA ALA A 197 2.10 43.90 -23.59
C ALA A 197 2.11 42.37 -23.38
N ALA A 198 0.94 41.73 -23.34
CA ALA A 198 0.85 40.28 -23.25
C ALA A 198 1.38 39.57 -24.51
N ARG A 199 1.06 40.10 -25.70
CA ARG A 199 1.62 39.60 -26.97
C ARG A 199 3.13 39.69 -27.01
N ARG A 200 3.71 40.81 -26.55
CA ARG A 200 5.16 41.00 -26.46
C ARG A 200 5.85 39.94 -25.60
N VAL A 201 5.26 39.55 -24.48
CA VAL A 201 5.80 38.47 -23.61
C VAL A 201 5.72 37.11 -24.30
N ILE A 202 4.61 36.82 -25.01
CA ILE A 202 4.42 35.57 -25.76
C ILE A 202 5.43 35.46 -26.91
N ASP A 203 5.59 36.53 -27.69
CA ASP A 203 6.54 36.60 -28.79
C ASP A 203 7.98 36.46 -28.27
N ARG A 204 8.32 37.14 -27.17
CA ARG A 204 9.65 37.04 -26.55
C ARG A 204 9.95 35.63 -26.06
N LEU A 205 8.97 34.92 -25.49
CA LEU A 205 9.11 33.52 -25.09
C LEU A 205 9.35 32.62 -26.32
N ALA A 206 8.62 32.84 -27.42
CA ALA A 206 8.82 32.11 -28.65
C ALA A 206 10.23 32.32 -29.22
N ASP A 207 10.71 33.57 -29.21
CA ASP A 207 12.06 33.93 -29.66
C ASP A 207 13.17 33.28 -28.82
N LEU A 208 13.08 33.36 -27.48
CA LEU A 208 14.06 32.75 -26.58
C LEU A 208 14.10 31.22 -26.73
N ARG A 209 12.95 30.59 -26.98
CA ARG A 209 12.87 29.15 -27.23
C ARG A 209 13.44 28.78 -28.59
N ALA A 210 13.17 29.57 -29.62
CA ALA A 210 13.74 29.38 -30.95
C ALA A 210 15.28 29.52 -30.91
N GLN A 211 15.81 30.53 -30.20
CA GLN A 211 17.25 30.74 -30.01
C GLN A 211 17.91 29.59 -29.23
N ALA A 212 17.19 28.95 -28.32
CA ALA A 212 17.65 27.77 -27.59
C ALA A 212 17.47 26.44 -28.36
N GLY A 213 16.92 26.47 -29.58
CA GLY A 213 16.64 25.28 -30.39
C GLY A 213 15.50 24.40 -29.86
N LEU A 214 14.55 24.99 -29.13
CA LEU A 214 13.45 24.28 -28.45
C LEU A 214 12.10 24.53 -29.13
N SER A 215 11.18 23.56 -29.00
CA SER A 215 9.82 23.70 -29.54
C SER A 215 9.01 24.78 -28.80
N VAL A 216 8.26 25.57 -29.56
CA VAL A 216 7.31 26.57 -29.07
C VAL A 216 5.96 25.87 -28.82
N GLY A 217 5.40 26.00 -27.61
CA GLY A 217 4.06 25.53 -27.30
C GLY A 217 3.09 26.69 -27.15
N SER A 218 1.89 26.56 -27.68
CA SER A 218 0.80 27.51 -27.50
C SER A 218 -0.38 26.87 -26.76
N SER A 219 -1.08 27.67 -25.96
CA SER A 219 -2.30 27.29 -25.25
C SER A 219 -3.35 28.38 -25.42
N ARG A 220 -4.62 27.98 -25.52
CA ARG A 220 -5.77 28.91 -25.63
C ARG A 220 -5.93 29.84 -24.42
N ARG A 221 -5.17 29.61 -23.34
CA ARG A 221 -5.17 30.43 -22.11
C ARG A 221 -3.96 31.36 -22.00
N ASP A 222 -3.06 31.35 -22.97
CA ASP A 222 -1.80 32.11 -22.88
C ASP A 222 -2.07 33.61 -22.81
N ASP A 223 -2.89 34.16 -23.70
CA ASP A 223 -3.21 35.60 -23.73
C ASP A 223 -3.80 36.09 -22.41
N ALA A 224 -4.81 35.40 -21.88
CA ALA A 224 -5.48 35.79 -20.64
C ALA A 224 -4.58 35.64 -19.40
N ALA A 225 -3.76 34.58 -19.34
CA ALA A 225 -2.87 34.34 -18.22
C ALA A 225 -1.73 35.37 -18.18
N VAL A 226 -1.18 35.73 -19.35
CA VAL A 226 -0.10 36.72 -19.45
C VAL A 226 -0.63 38.13 -19.28
N ALA A 227 -1.81 38.48 -19.80
CA ALA A 227 -2.45 39.76 -19.56
C ALA A 227 -2.67 40.00 -18.05
N ALA A 228 -3.17 38.98 -17.33
CA ALA A 228 -3.31 39.05 -15.87
C ALA A 228 -1.97 39.23 -15.16
N LEU A 229 -0.93 38.52 -15.60
CA LEU A 229 0.41 38.61 -15.03
C LEU A 229 1.04 40.00 -15.24
N VAL A 230 0.92 40.56 -16.45
CA VAL A 230 1.42 41.89 -16.79
C VAL A 230 0.67 42.97 -16.00
N ALA A 231 -0.65 42.82 -15.82
CA ALA A 231 -1.43 43.73 -15.00
C ALA A 231 -0.99 43.72 -13.52
N GLN A 232 -0.53 42.58 -13.00
CA GLN A 232 -0.12 42.42 -11.60
C GLN A 232 1.33 42.86 -11.33
N HIS A 233 2.25 42.57 -12.25
CA HIS A 233 3.69 42.73 -12.00
C HIS A 233 4.38 43.75 -12.90
N GLY A 234 3.69 44.25 -13.93
CA GLY A 234 4.24 45.14 -14.94
C GLY A 234 5.03 44.40 -16.03
N LEU A 235 5.03 44.95 -17.24
CA LEU A 235 5.66 44.33 -18.41
C LEU A 235 7.16 44.09 -18.22
N ASP A 236 7.89 45.11 -17.76
CA ASP A 236 9.35 45.06 -17.67
C ASP A 236 9.83 43.97 -16.71
N ARG A 237 9.19 43.86 -15.55
CA ARG A 237 9.50 42.80 -14.56
C ARG A 237 9.23 41.40 -15.11
N VAL A 238 8.15 41.25 -15.88
CA VAL A 238 7.78 39.97 -16.49
C VAL A 238 8.78 39.56 -17.56
N LEU A 239 9.22 40.49 -18.41
CA LEU A 239 10.25 40.27 -19.42
C LEU A 239 11.62 39.98 -18.80
N ASP A 240 12.02 40.74 -17.77
CA ASP A 240 13.28 40.53 -17.05
C ASP A 240 13.35 39.14 -16.40
N MET A 241 12.23 38.67 -15.84
CA MET A 241 12.14 37.33 -15.26
C MET A 241 12.19 36.25 -16.34
N LEU A 242 11.53 36.49 -17.47
CA LEU A 242 11.54 35.60 -18.62
C LEU A 242 12.96 35.47 -19.19
N GLU A 243 13.71 36.57 -19.32
CA GLU A 243 15.10 36.53 -19.78
C GLU A 243 16.00 35.83 -18.78
N TRP A 244 15.81 36.08 -17.47
CA TRP A 244 16.55 35.42 -16.40
C TRP A 244 16.43 33.89 -16.45
N VAL A 245 15.23 33.34 -16.70
CA VAL A 245 14.99 31.89 -16.87
C VAL A 245 15.87 31.27 -17.96
N TYR A 246 16.22 32.02 -19.00
CA TYR A 246 17.03 31.57 -20.12
C TYR A 246 18.53 31.90 -19.99
N THR A 247 18.96 32.50 -18.87
CA THR A 247 20.38 32.70 -18.58
C THR A 247 21.09 31.39 -18.19
N LYS A 248 22.41 31.32 -18.38
CA LYS A 248 23.20 30.08 -18.24
C LYS A 248 23.25 29.49 -16.82
N GLN A 249 22.91 30.25 -15.77
CA GLN A 249 22.98 29.82 -14.36
C GLN A 249 21.66 29.28 -13.81
N SER A 250 20.51 29.79 -14.27
CA SER A 250 19.18 29.49 -13.71
C SER A 250 18.55 28.18 -14.22
N SER A 251 19.36 27.20 -14.63
CA SER A 251 19.00 25.78 -14.76
C SER A 251 17.97 25.36 -15.83
N ARG A 252 18.38 24.37 -16.64
CA ARG A 252 17.61 23.63 -17.66
C ARG A 252 16.25 23.06 -17.17
N TRP A 253 15.99 23.09 -15.88
CA TRP A 253 14.75 22.64 -15.25
C TRP A 253 13.60 23.63 -15.45
N TRP A 254 13.82 24.93 -15.24
CA TRP A 254 12.78 25.95 -15.43
C TRP A 254 12.37 26.06 -16.91
N VAL A 255 13.33 25.99 -17.84
CA VAL A 255 13.08 25.98 -19.30
C VAL A 255 12.15 24.84 -19.75
N LYS A 256 12.13 23.71 -19.04
CA LYS A 256 11.18 22.60 -19.29
C LYS A 256 9.77 22.93 -18.78
N ARG A 257 9.67 23.58 -17.62
CA ARG A 257 8.41 24.01 -16.99
C ARG A 257 7.76 25.20 -17.72
N THR A 258 8.55 26.08 -18.33
CA THR A 258 8.10 27.27 -19.08
C THR A 258 7.90 26.98 -20.59
N ARG A 259 7.22 25.88 -20.92
CA ARG A 259 6.97 25.50 -22.32
C ARG A 259 5.96 26.40 -23.03
N THR A 260 4.97 26.93 -22.31
CA THR A 260 3.92 27.83 -22.82
C THR A 260 3.80 29.06 -21.93
N ALA A 261 3.19 30.13 -22.44
CA ALA A 261 3.08 31.38 -21.69
C ALA A 261 2.21 31.23 -20.41
N ALA A 262 1.13 30.45 -20.48
CA ALA A 262 0.31 30.12 -19.32
C ALA A 262 1.00 29.18 -18.32
N ALA A 263 2.03 28.44 -18.72
CA ALA A 263 2.84 27.64 -17.80
C ALA A 263 3.86 28.54 -17.08
N PHE A 264 4.46 29.50 -17.80
CA PHE A 264 5.30 30.53 -17.20
C PHE A 264 4.52 31.38 -16.19
N ALA A 265 3.32 31.86 -16.53
CA ALA A 265 2.50 32.65 -15.61
C ALA A 265 2.13 31.90 -14.32
N ARG A 266 1.88 30.59 -14.38
CA ARG A 266 1.56 29.76 -13.20
C ARG A 266 2.72 29.59 -12.23
N VAL A 267 3.94 29.72 -12.73
CA VAL A 267 5.18 29.43 -12.00
C VAL A 267 5.94 30.73 -11.70
N PHE A 268 5.34 31.89 -12.00
CA PHE A 268 5.99 33.19 -11.90
C PHE A 268 6.41 33.54 -10.48
N ASP A 269 5.55 33.28 -9.49
CA ASP A 269 5.87 33.54 -8.08
C ASP A 269 6.99 32.60 -7.59
N GLU A 270 6.93 31.31 -7.94
CA GLU A 270 8.01 30.35 -7.64
C GLU A 270 9.35 30.78 -8.27
N LEU A 271 9.32 31.37 -9.47
CA LEU A 271 10.50 31.91 -10.16
C LEU A 271 11.03 33.17 -9.50
N ALA A 272 10.14 34.05 -9.04
CA ALA A 272 10.52 35.25 -8.31
C ALA A 272 11.22 34.90 -6.99
N ASP A 273 10.70 33.91 -6.26
CA ASP A 273 11.32 33.38 -5.04
C ASP A 273 12.66 32.71 -5.34
N ALA A 274 12.73 31.90 -6.40
CA ALA A 274 13.99 31.26 -6.81
C ALA A 274 15.07 32.28 -7.20
N ARG A 275 14.70 33.35 -7.91
CA ARG A 275 15.61 34.44 -8.26
C ARG A 275 16.07 35.21 -7.02
N LEU A 276 15.17 35.45 -6.06
CA LEU A 276 15.52 36.07 -4.79
C LEU A 276 16.53 35.21 -4.01
N LEU A 277 16.32 33.89 -3.98
CA LEU A 277 17.26 32.95 -3.38
C LEU A 277 18.61 32.93 -4.11
N ASP A 278 18.62 32.95 -5.44
CA ASP A 278 19.86 33.02 -6.23
C ASP A 278 20.60 34.36 -6.05
N GLU A 279 19.88 35.48 -5.94
CA GLU A 279 20.45 36.80 -5.63
C GLU A 279 21.02 36.84 -4.20
N GLN A 280 20.37 36.17 -3.24
CA GLN A 280 20.88 35.98 -1.88
C GLN A 280 22.11 35.06 -1.83
N LEU A 281 22.25 34.12 -2.76
CA LEU A 281 23.40 33.23 -2.88
C LEU A 281 24.58 33.89 -3.64
N SER A 282 24.29 34.72 -4.63
CA SER A 282 25.28 35.41 -5.49
C SER A 282 25.80 36.71 -4.86
N GLY A 283 24.94 37.44 -4.15
CA GLY A 283 25.28 38.64 -3.40
C GLY A 283 25.77 38.29 -1.99
N GLY A 284 27.07 38.04 -1.85
CA GLY A 284 27.72 37.61 -0.61
C GLY A 284 27.15 38.20 0.69
N GLY A 285 26.52 37.34 1.47
CA GLY A 285 26.09 37.56 2.85
C GLY A 285 26.17 36.28 3.67
N GLY A 286 27.33 35.61 3.68
CA GLY A 286 27.60 34.33 4.37
C GLY A 286 27.37 34.31 5.90
N LYS A 287 26.83 35.38 6.48
CA LYS A 287 26.36 35.39 7.87
C LYS A 287 24.95 34.82 7.98
N ASP A 288 24.01 35.15 7.11
CA ASP A 288 22.60 34.79 7.31
C ASP A 288 22.26 33.34 6.98
N VAL A 289 22.84 32.74 5.94
CA VAL A 289 22.71 31.29 5.70
C VAL A 289 23.42 30.50 6.81
N SER A 290 24.56 30.98 7.31
CA SER A 290 25.21 30.35 8.48
C SER A 290 24.37 30.51 9.74
N VAL A 291 23.66 31.63 9.92
CA VAL A 291 22.82 31.90 11.09
C VAL A 291 21.52 31.10 11.00
N VAL A 292 20.90 30.97 9.83
CA VAL A 292 19.73 30.11 9.62
C VAL A 292 20.12 28.65 9.76
N ALA A 293 21.22 28.19 9.15
CA ALA A 293 21.72 26.83 9.33
C ALA A 293 22.13 26.55 10.79
N LYS A 294 22.78 27.50 11.47
CA LYS A 294 23.09 27.39 12.91
C LYS A 294 21.83 27.41 13.77
N ARG A 295 20.81 28.19 13.42
CA ARG A 295 19.52 28.22 14.12
C ARG A 295 18.74 26.93 13.92
N LEU A 296 18.73 26.38 12.71
CA LEU A 296 18.11 25.10 12.41
C LEU A 296 18.83 23.97 13.14
N ALA A 297 20.17 23.94 13.07
CA ALA A 297 20.98 22.95 13.79
C ALA A 297 20.85 23.07 15.31
N LEU A 298 20.74 24.29 15.84
CA LEU A 298 20.52 24.50 17.27
C LEU A 298 19.10 24.11 17.68
N ALA A 299 18.08 24.37 16.85
CA ALA A 299 16.72 23.92 17.08
C ALA A 299 16.60 22.40 17.02
N ASP A 300 17.30 21.75 16.09
CA ASP A 300 17.34 20.29 15.95
C ASP A 300 18.11 19.64 17.12
N MET A 301 19.24 20.23 17.53
CA MET A 301 19.97 19.80 18.73
C MET A 301 19.11 19.95 20.00
N GLN A 302 18.37 21.06 20.14
CA GLN A 302 17.43 21.26 21.26
C GLN A 302 16.27 20.25 21.21
N ARG A 303 15.77 19.94 20.01
CA ARG A 303 14.74 18.91 19.79
C ARG A 303 15.25 17.53 20.22
N GLN A 304 16.46 17.15 19.82
CA GLN A 304 17.10 15.89 20.22
C GLN A 304 17.35 15.81 21.73
N GLN A 305 17.82 16.90 22.36
CA GLN A 305 17.97 16.96 23.81
C GLN A 305 16.64 16.82 24.54
N ARG A 306 15.57 17.41 23.99
CA ARG A 306 14.21 17.30 24.55
C ARG A 306 13.69 15.87 24.44
N LEU A 307 13.83 15.24 23.28
CA LEU A 307 13.49 13.83 23.06
C LEU A 307 14.25 12.91 24.02
N GLN A 308 15.56 13.13 24.17
CA GLN A 308 16.38 12.37 25.09
C GLN A 308 15.92 12.53 26.55
N GLY A 309 15.58 13.76 26.96
CA GLY A 309 15.03 14.02 28.29
C GLY A 309 13.68 13.34 28.55
N LEU A 310 12.84 13.17 27.52
CA LEU A 310 11.59 12.41 27.63
C LEU A 310 11.84 10.90 27.75
N LEU A 311 12.81 10.36 27.00
CA LEU A 311 13.18 8.93 27.04
C LEU A 311 13.91 8.51 28.32
N GLU A 312 14.61 9.45 28.97
CA GLU A 312 15.30 9.21 30.25
C GLU A 312 14.37 9.24 31.47
N ARG A 313 13.08 9.55 31.27
CA ARG A 313 12.08 9.52 32.35
C ARG A 313 11.95 8.12 32.96
N PRO A 314 11.61 8.01 34.25
CA PRO A 314 11.42 6.73 34.93
C PRO A 314 10.24 5.92 34.35
N ASP A 315 9.30 6.59 33.69
CA ASP A 315 8.11 5.98 33.09
C ASP A 315 8.41 5.19 31.81
N VAL A 316 9.59 5.38 31.20
CA VAL A 316 10.02 4.69 29.99
C VAL A 316 10.96 3.53 30.36
N PRO A 317 10.52 2.27 30.20
CA PRO A 317 11.34 1.11 30.48
C PRO A 317 12.62 1.11 29.63
N ALA A 318 13.77 0.81 30.24
CA ALA A 318 15.06 0.88 29.57
C ALA A 318 15.15 0.01 28.29
N HIS A 319 14.51 -1.16 28.31
CA HIS A 319 14.48 -2.09 27.17
C HIS A 319 13.61 -1.63 26.00
N LEU A 320 12.73 -0.65 26.21
CA LEU A 320 11.86 -0.09 25.17
C LEU A 320 12.39 1.22 24.60
N ARG A 321 13.44 1.83 25.18
CA ARG A 321 13.92 3.16 24.79
C ARG A 321 14.26 3.24 23.31
N ASP A 322 14.94 2.22 22.79
CA ASP A 322 15.35 2.16 21.39
C ASP A 322 14.16 2.06 20.43
N LEU A 323 13.08 1.40 20.85
CA LEU A 323 11.83 1.29 20.09
C LEU A 323 10.94 2.53 20.24
N THR A 324 10.96 3.15 21.41
CA THR A 324 10.13 4.32 21.75
C THR A 324 10.65 5.59 21.07
N ALA A 325 11.97 5.73 20.93
CA ALA A 325 12.61 6.91 20.35
C ALA A 325 12.08 7.29 18.93
N PRO A 326 12.07 6.38 17.93
CA PRO A 326 11.58 6.72 16.60
C PRO A 326 10.07 6.98 16.58
N LEU A 327 9.28 6.23 17.37
CA LEU A 327 7.82 6.38 17.45
C LEU A 327 7.42 7.71 18.07
N LEU A 328 8.13 8.13 19.12
CA LEU A 328 7.91 9.42 19.77
C LEU A 328 8.24 10.58 18.83
N GLN A 329 9.32 10.44 18.05
CA GLN A 329 9.70 11.44 17.07
C GLN A 329 8.62 11.61 15.99
N GLU A 330 8.09 10.51 15.47
CA GLU A 330 6.99 10.51 14.49
C GLU A 330 5.73 11.21 15.05
N GLN A 331 5.32 10.86 16.27
CA GLN A 331 4.13 11.46 16.89
C GLN A 331 4.28 12.96 17.19
N LEU A 332 5.50 13.42 17.52
CA LEU A 332 5.78 14.84 17.72
C LEU A 332 5.84 15.61 16.39
N ASP A 333 6.33 14.99 15.32
CA ASP A 333 6.35 15.59 13.99
C ASP A 333 4.93 15.68 13.36
N ASP A 334 4.03 14.75 13.72
CA ASP A 334 2.61 14.77 13.32
C ASP A 334 1.76 15.83 14.04
N GLY A 335 2.37 16.60 14.95
CA GLY A 335 1.73 17.73 15.62
C GLY A 335 0.89 17.33 16.83
N ALA A 336 1.33 16.34 17.61
CA ALA A 336 0.72 16.04 18.90
C ALA A 336 0.65 17.30 19.78
N ASP A 337 -0.55 17.64 20.24
CA ASP A 337 -0.81 18.84 21.07
C ASP A 337 -0.15 18.75 22.46
N ASP A 338 0.16 17.53 22.93
CA ASP A 338 0.73 17.26 24.25
C ASP A 338 1.82 16.17 24.21
N GLU A 339 3.00 16.51 24.74
CA GLU A 339 4.18 15.65 24.75
C GLU A 339 4.00 14.43 25.67
N ASP A 340 3.25 14.57 26.76
CA ASP A 340 3.01 13.46 27.69
C ASP A 340 2.06 12.43 27.06
N THR A 341 1.10 12.90 26.27
CA THR A 341 0.20 12.04 25.48
C THR A 341 0.95 11.33 24.36
N ALA A 342 1.84 12.03 23.64
CA ALA A 342 2.71 11.42 22.63
C ALA A 342 3.67 10.40 23.23
N LEU A 343 4.28 10.70 24.39
CA LEU A 343 5.16 9.76 25.08
C LEU A 343 4.42 8.49 25.49
N ARG A 344 3.22 8.62 26.06
CA ARG A 344 2.41 7.46 26.45
C ARG A 344 2.04 6.61 25.23
N GLY A 345 1.58 7.25 24.15
CA GLY A 345 1.25 6.55 22.91
C GLY A 345 2.44 5.82 22.29
N ALA A 346 3.62 6.46 22.28
CA ALA A 346 4.85 5.84 21.79
C ALA A 346 5.31 4.66 22.65
N VAL A 347 5.23 4.76 23.99
CA VAL A 347 5.59 3.65 24.91
C VAL A 347 4.63 2.48 24.75
N GLU A 348 3.32 2.72 24.63
CA GLU A 348 2.32 1.67 24.40
C GLU A 348 2.58 0.93 23.08
N GLN A 349 2.87 1.67 22.01
CA GLN A 349 3.22 1.06 20.71
C GLN A 349 4.55 0.30 20.77
N ALA A 350 5.56 0.85 21.46
CA ALA A 350 6.85 0.19 21.64
C ALA A 350 6.70 -1.13 22.43
N GLN A 351 5.86 -1.18 23.45
CA GLN A 351 5.56 -2.40 24.21
C GLN A 351 4.91 -3.45 23.30
N VAL A 352 3.91 -3.08 22.49
CA VAL A 352 3.26 -4.01 21.56
C VAL A 352 4.25 -4.59 20.55
N LEU A 353 5.13 -3.75 20.00
CA LEU A 353 6.16 -4.21 19.07
C LEU A 353 7.16 -5.13 19.76
N PHE A 354 7.60 -4.78 20.98
CA PHE A 354 8.49 -5.61 21.77
C PHE A 354 7.88 -6.99 22.04
N ASP A 355 6.63 -7.04 22.54
CA ASP A 355 5.92 -8.28 22.82
C ASP A 355 5.79 -9.15 21.56
N HIS A 356 5.48 -8.53 20.41
CA HIS A 356 5.42 -9.23 19.14
C HIS A 356 6.79 -9.81 18.73
N THR A 357 7.88 -9.07 18.90
CA THR A 357 9.22 -9.58 18.59
C THR A 357 9.64 -10.71 19.53
N GLN A 358 9.31 -10.64 20.82
CA GLN A 358 9.58 -11.72 21.76
C GLN A 358 8.77 -12.97 21.42
N GLN A 359 7.51 -12.81 21.04
CA GLN A 359 6.66 -13.91 20.58
C GLN A 359 7.22 -14.58 19.32
N GLN A 360 7.64 -13.81 18.32
CA GLN A 360 8.27 -14.34 17.10
C GLN A 360 9.58 -15.08 17.41
N ARG A 361 10.42 -14.52 18.30
CA ARG A 361 11.66 -15.17 18.73
C ARG A 361 11.36 -16.49 19.43
N ARG A 362 10.33 -16.53 20.27
CA ARG A 362 9.87 -17.74 20.94
C ARG A 362 9.42 -18.80 19.95
N GLU A 363 8.58 -18.45 19.00
CA GLU A 363 8.09 -19.38 17.97
C GLU A 363 9.24 -19.96 17.16
N ALA A 364 10.20 -19.13 16.72
CA ALA A 364 11.39 -19.60 16.01
C ALA A 364 12.27 -20.53 16.86
N LEU A 365 12.41 -20.27 18.17
CA LEU A 365 13.12 -21.15 19.09
C LEU A 365 12.40 -22.50 19.27
N LEU A 366 11.07 -22.48 19.40
CA LEU A 366 10.27 -23.69 19.50
C LEU A 366 10.43 -24.54 18.24
N ASP A 367 10.28 -23.95 17.04
CA ASP A 367 10.49 -24.65 15.77
C ASP A 367 11.88 -25.29 15.70
N SER A 368 12.92 -24.54 16.07
CA SER A 368 14.30 -25.05 16.12
C SER A 368 14.47 -26.19 17.13
N LEU A 369 13.84 -26.09 18.30
CA LEU A 369 13.91 -27.12 19.35
C LEU A 369 13.14 -28.38 18.96
N TYR A 370 12.03 -28.27 18.23
CA TYR A 370 11.32 -29.42 17.67
C TYR A 370 12.20 -30.16 16.66
N GLU A 371 12.83 -29.45 15.72
CA GLU A 371 13.79 -30.07 14.78
C GLU A 371 14.95 -30.76 15.52
N GLN A 372 15.49 -30.12 16.56
CA GLN A 372 16.53 -30.74 17.38
C GLN A 372 16.02 -31.96 18.15
N ALA A 373 14.79 -31.93 18.66
CA ALA A 373 14.17 -33.04 19.37
C ALA A 373 13.94 -34.25 18.45
N GLU A 374 13.52 -34.03 17.20
CA GLU A 374 13.44 -35.08 16.17
C GLU A 374 14.80 -35.79 16.01
N LEU A 375 15.87 -35.00 15.87
CA LEU A 375 17.22 -35.53 15.74
C LEU A 375 17.69 -36.27 17.02
N GLN A 376 17.33 -35.79 18.20
CA GLN A 376 17.66 -36.48 19.45
C GLN A 376 16.85 -37.76 19.63
N PHE A 377 15.59 -37.80 19.19
CA PHE A 377 14.75 -39.00 19.22
C PHE A 377 15.37 -40.12 18.39
N VAL A 378 15.83 -39.83 17.18
CA VAL A 378 16.54 -40.81 16.34
C VAL A 378 17.76 -41.39 17.07
N ARG A 379 18.53 -40.55 17.78
CA ARG A 379 19.67 -41.00 18.60
C ARG A 379 19.28 -41.84 19.81
N ILE A 380 18.08 -41.65 20.35
CA ILE A 380 17.54 -42.47 21.44
C ILE A 380 17.12 -43.84 20.90
N VAL A 381 16.41 -43.88 19.77
CA VAL A 381 15.90 -45.14 19.18
C VAL A 381 17.02 -45.98 18.56
N HIS A 382 18.00 -45.31 17.94
CA HIS A 382 19.11 -45.93 17.23
C HIS A 382 20.46 -45.31 17.65
N PRO A 383 20.99 -45.66 18.83
CA PRO A 383 22.23 -45.08 19.36
C PRO A 383 23.46 -45.39 18.51
N GLU A 384 23.43 -46.49 17.75
CA GLU A 384 24.52 -46.95 16.87
C GLU A 384 24.52 -46.27 15.49
N ALA A 385 23.47 -45.50 15.14
CA ALA A 385 23.34 -44.91 13.81
C ALA A 385 24.15 -43.61 13.67
N SER A 386 25.00 -43.52 12.65
CA SER A 386 25.71 -42.29 12.30
C SER A 386 24.76 -41.30 11.62
N ILE A 387 24.51 -40.14 12.24
CA ILE A 387 23.64 -39.08 11.67
C ILE A 387 24.09 -38.62 10.29
N LEU A 388 25.40 -38.69 9.99
CA LEU A 388 25.95 -38.34 8.68
C LEU A 388 25.51 -39.30 7.57
N GLU A 389 25.20 -40.56 7.89
CA GLU A 389 24.67 -41.54 6.92
C GLU A 389 23.15 -41.37 6.70
N LEU A 390 22.44 -40.83 7.68
CA LEU A 390 20.98 -40.61 7.65
C LEU A 390 20.57 -39.34 6.89
N ALA A 391 21.43 -38.31 6.87
CA ALA A 391 21.15 -37.03 6.21
C ALA A 391 21.15 -37.09 4.67
N GLY A 392 21.82 -38.08 4.07
CA GLY A 392 22.01 -38.18 2.61
C GLY A 392 20.99 -39.03 1.84
N SER A 393 20.06 -39.73 2.53
CA SER A 393 19.33 -40.87 1.94
C SER A 393 17.81 -40.71 1.88
N GLY A 394 17.24 -39.55 2.24
CA GLY A 394 15.78 -39.38 2.37
C GLY A 394 15.16 -40.12 3.56
N VAL A 395 15.99 -40.81 4.35
CA VAL A 395 15.60 -41.57 5.54
C VAL A 395 15.07 -40.65 6.64
N LEU A 396 15.57 -39.42 6.77
CA LEU A 396 15.03 -38.40 7.69
C LEU A 396 13.55 -38.07 7.46
N GLN A 397 13.04 -38.15 6.21
CA GLN A 397 11.61 -37.92 5.94
C GLN A 397 10.73 -39.07 6.43
N ARG A 398 11.21 -40.32 6.34
CA ARG A 398 10.51 -41.48 6.92
C ARG A 398 10.57 -41.46 8.45
N TYR A 399 11.70 -41.05 9.03
CA TYR A 399 11.80 -40.83 10.47
C TYR A 399 10.95 -39.68 10.99
N SER A 400 10.78 -38.60 10.23
CA SER A 400 9.83 -37.54 10.58
C SER A 400 8.41 -38.09 10.62
N HIS A 401 8.03 -38.97 9.68
CA HIS A 401 6.73 -39.67 9.73
C HIS A 401 6.61 -40.61 10.94
N ASP A 402 7.63 -41.43 11.22
CA ASP A 402 7.62 -42.36 12.35
C ASP A 402 7.68 -41.64 13.71
N PHE A 403 8.39 -40.51 13.78
CA PHE A 403 8.39 -39.58 14.91
C PHE A 403 7.02 -38.93 15.08
N GLN A 404 6.42 -38.43 13.99
CA GLN A 404 5.06 -37.89 14.01
C GLN A 404 4.03 -38.94 14.42
N VAL A 405 4.16 -40.20 13.98
CA VAL A 405 3.27 -41.30 14.39
C VAL A 405 3.51 -41.69 15.85
N ALA A 406 4.76 -41.67 16.32
CA ALA A 406 5.08 -41.88 17.74
C ALA A 406 4.51 -40.74 18.61
N MET A 407 4.58 -39.50 18.12
CA MET A 407 4.00 -38.29 18.71
C MET A 407 2.45 -38.33 18.66
N ASP A 408 1.83 -38.72 17.56
CA ASP A 408 0.37 -38.71 17.37
C ASP A 408 -0.35 -39.87 18.07
N ARG A 409 0.35 -40.98 18.37
CA ARG A 409 -0.17 -41.95 19.35
C ARG A 409 -0.25 -41.22 20.69
N ASP A 410 -1.44 -41.17 21.29
CA ASP A 410 -1.88 -40.43 22.51
C ASP A 410 -0.95 -40.49 23.76
N THR A 411 0.24 -41.06 23.68
CA THR A 411 1.27 -41.13 24.72
C THR A 411 2.40 -40.10 24.60
N TRP A 412 2.65 -39.48 23.45
CA TRP A 412 3.75 -38.51 23.28
C TRP A 412 3.28 -37.10 22.89
N GLY A 413 2.15 -36.99 22.17
CA GLY A 413 1.76 -35.82 21.37
C GLY A 413 1.45 -34.53 22.13
N LEU A 414 1.29 -34.62 23.44
CA LEU A 414 1.05 -33.44 24.28
C LEU A 414 2.27 -33.07 25.12
N TRP A 415 3.21 -33.98 25.37
CA TRP A 415 4.23 -33.70 26.39
C TRP A 415 5.34 -32.77 25.90
N LEU A 416 5.97 -33.02 24.76
CA LEU A 416 7.06 -32.16 24.29
C LEU A 416 6.55 -30.75 23.95
N PRO A 417 5.39 -30.60 23.27
CA PRO A 417 4.76 -29.30 23.11
C PRO A 417 4.43 -28.62 24.42
N CYS A 418 3.73 -29.30 25.34
CA CYS A 418 3.44 -28.69 26.63
C CYS A 418 4.71 -28.37 27.42
N TYR A 419 5.74 -29.21 27.40
CA TYR A 419 6.98 -28.95 28.11
C TYR A 419 7.64 -27.68 27.59
N LEU A 420 7.85 -27.57 26.28
CA LEU A 420 8.50 -26.41 25.67
C LEU A 420 7.63 -25.13 25.81
N GLU A 421 6.31 -25.23 25.71
CA GLU A 421 5.38 -24.11 25.89
C GLU A 421 5.29 -23.58 27.33
N HIS A 422 5.71 -24.36 28.34
CA HIS A 422 5.75 -23.90 29.73
C HIS A 422 7.10 -23.28 30.13
N ASN A 423 8.14 -23.41 29.30
CA ASN A 423 9.46 -22.82 29.57
C ASN A 423 9.52 -21.34 29.19
N THR A 424 10.34 -20.58 29.94
CA THR A 424 10.67 -19.19 29.64
C THR A 424 11.56 -19.11 28.39
N LEU A 425 11.63 -17.92 27.77
CA LEU A 425 12.50 -17.67 26.61
C LEU A 425 13.98 -18.01 26.90
N ASP A 426 14.49 -17.62 28.06
CA ASP A 426 15.88 -17.90 28.46
C ASP A 426 16.14 -19.41 28.59
N GLU A 427 15.19 -20.17 29.15
CA GLU A 427 15.29 -21.63 29.27
C GLU A 427 15.26 -22.31 27.88
N LEU A 428 14.45 -21.80 26.94
CA LEU A 428 14.42 -22.31 25.56
C LEU A 428 15.76 -22.04 24.84
N GLU A 429 16.37 -20.89 25.07
CA GLU A 429 17.68 -20.57 24.51
C GLU A 429 18.79 -21.45 25.07
N GLU A 430 18.78 -21.70 26.39
CA GLU A 430 19.70 -22.66 26.99
C GLU A 430 19.55 -24.06 26.37
N LEU A 431 18.32 -24.53 26.17
CA LEU A 431 18.04 -25.83 25.56
C LEU A 431 18.50 -25.90 24.11
N GLN A 432 18.40 -24.80 23.34
CA GLN A 432 18.83 -24.76 21.95
C GLN A 432 20.36 -24.94 21.82
N HIS A 433 21.12 -24.41 22.79
CA HIS A 433 22.59 -24.49 22.81
C HIS A 433 23.12 -25.80 23.40
N ASP A 434 22.29 -26.54 24.15
CA ASP A 434 22.65 -27.83 24.76
C ASP A 434 21.70 -28.97 24.31
N PRO A 435 21.92 -29.55 23.13
CA PRO A 435 21.11 -30.65 22.61
C PRO A 435 21.25 -31.95 23.45
N ALA A 436 22.30 -32.06 24.27
CA ALA A 436 22.46 -33.21 25.17
C ALA A 436 21.48 -33.12 26.34
N ARG A 437 21.28 -31.92 26.89
CA ARG A 437 20.27 -31.65 27.91
C ARG A 437 18.85 -31.94 27.39
N LEU A 438 18.53 -31.53 26.17
CA LEU A 438 17.25 -31.86 25.53
C LEU A 438 17.04 -33.39 25.45
N ARG A 439 18.07 -34.13 25.02
CA ARG A 439 18.02 -35.60 25.00
C ARG A 439 17.82 -36.21 26.38
N GLU A 440 18.51 -35.70 27.41
CA GLU A 440 18.36 -36.19 28.78
C GLU A 440 16.93 -36.00 29.30
N ILE A 441 16.32 -34.85 29.02
CA ILE A 441 14.93 -34.56 29.41
C ILE A 441 13.97 -35.53 28.71
N MET A 442 14.16 -35.75 27.40
CA MET A 442 13.37 -36.73 26.64
C MET A 442 13.55 -38.16 27.18
N GLN A 443 14.79 -38.55 27.50
CA GLN A 443 15.12 -39.86 28.04
C GLN A 443 14.47 -40.09 29.42
N ARG A 444 14.56 -39.09 30.32
CA ARG A 444 13.88 -39.14 31.62
C ARG A 444 12.37 -39.30 31.50
N PHE A 445 11.77 -38.70 30.48
CA PHE A 445 10.34 -38.83 30.21
C PHE A 445 9.94 -40.23 29.73
N ILE A 446 10.77 -40.83 28.87
CA ILE A 446 10.62 -42.23 28.45
C ILE A 446 10.77 -43.18 29.64
N ASP A 447 11.74 -42.89 30.51
CA ASP A 447 12.12 -43.79 31.61
C ASP A 447 11.20 -43.70 32.83
N GLN A 448 10.20 -42.81 32.82
CA GLN A 448 9.22 -42.70 33.91
C GLN A 448 8.61 -44.06 34.26
N ASP A 449 8.52 -44.34 35.56
CA ASP A 449 7.92 -45.57 36.09
C ASP A 449 6.39 -45.42 36.15
N SER A 450 5.79 -45.27 34.97
CA SER A 450 4.36 -45.12 34.76
C SER A 450 3.88 -46.07 33.66
N ALA A 451 2.57 -46.36 33.62
CA ALA A 451 1.97 -47.15 32.54
C ALA A 451 2.25 -46.51 31.17
N GLU A 452 2.30 -45.18 31.12
CA GLU A 452 2.65 -44.40 29.94
C GLU A 452 4.13 -44.61 29.55
N GLY A 453 5.07 -44.51 30.49
CA GLY A 453 6.49 -44.79 30.26
C GLY A 453 6.76 -46.22 29.79
N ALA A 454 6.03 -47.20 30.33
CA ALA A 454 6.10 -48.60 29.85
C ALA A 454 5.66 -48.73 28.39
N LEU A 455 4.57 -48.05 27.98
CA LEU A 455 4.08 -48.07 26.60
C LEU A 455 5.08 -47.39 25.64
N LYS A 456 5.69 -46.29 26.08
CA LYS A 456 6.75 -45.59 25.32
C LYS A 456 7.95 -46.49 25.05
N ARG A 457 8.44 -47.19 26.08
CA ARG A 457 9.55 -48.16 25.95
C ARG A 457 9.20 -49.31 25.01
N GLN A 458 7.96 -49.80 25.04
CA GLN A 458 7.50 -50.84 24.11
C GLN A 458 7.52 -50.34 22.65
N VAL A 459 6.97 -49.16 22.37
CA VAL A 459 6.96 -48.56 21.02
C VAL A 459 8.38 -48.34 20.52
N LEU A 460 9.28 -47.81 21.37
CA LEU A 460 10.69 -47.63 21.03
C LEU A 460 11.40 -48.95 20.71
N ALA A 461 11.10 -50.03 21.45
CA ALA A 461 11.65 -51.35 21.18
C ALA A 461 11.16 -51.92 19.83
N GLU A 462 9.88 -51.70 19.48
CA GLU A 462 9.31 -52.09 18.18
C GLU A 462 9.98 -51.32 17.02
N MET A 463 10.18 -50.01 17.17
CA MET A 463 10.85 -49.16 16.17
C MET A 463 12.33 -49.53 16.02
N SER A 464 13.02 -49.80 17.12
CA SER A 464 14.43 -50.23 17.11
C SER A 464 14.61 -51.59 16.40
N ALA A 465 13.63 -52.50 16.54
CA ALA A 465 13.67 -53.83 15.92
C ALA A 465 13.37 -53.84 14.41
N ASN A 466 12.67 -52.82 13.89
CA ASN A 466 12.34 -52.69 12.46
C ASN A 466 12.81 -51.33 11.91
N PRO A 467 14.12 -51.14 11.70
CA PRO A 467 14.65 -49.89 11.19
C PRO A 467 14.19 -49.62 9.74
N PRO A 468 13.65 -48.42 9.42
CA PRO A 468 13.06 -48.11 8.11
C PRO A 468 14.01 -48.20 6.90
N TRP A 469 15.33 -48.32 7.10
CA TRP A 469 16.33 -48.49 6.03
C TRP A 469 16.68 -49.95 5.72
N GLN A 470 16.30 -50.92 6.57
CA GLN A 470 16.51 -52.35 6.27
C GLN A 470 15.42 -52.95 5.36
N ALA A 471 14.29 -52.24 5.18
CA ALA A 471 13.17 -52.72 4.37
C ALA A 471 13.47 -52.77 2.85
N ASP A 472 14.50 -52.07 2.38
CA ASP A 472 14.87 -52.01 0.95
C ASP A 472 15.92 -53.09 0.52
N GLU A 473 16.39 -53.95 1.44
CA GLU A 473 17.39 -55.00 1.14
C GLU A 473 16.83 -56.42 0.93
N ALA A 474 15.53 -56.58 0.66
CA ALA A 474 15.00 -57.88 0.23
C ALA A 474 14.86 -57.91 -1.31
N PRO A 475 15.87 -58.38 -2.07
CA PRO A 475 15.59 -58.81 -3.43
C PRO A 475 14.70 -60.06 -3.30
N THR A 476 13.45 -59.93 -3.74
CA THR A 476 12.57 -61.07 -4.00
C THR A 476 13.32 -62.06 -4.87
N ALA A 477 13.67 -63.21 -4.28
CA ALA A 477 14.28 -64.35 -4.95
C ALA A 477 13.26 -65.10 -5.82
#